data_AF-A0A0B2W4D3-F1
#
_entry.id   AF-A0A0B2W4D3-F1
#
_cell.length_a   1.000
_cell.length_b   1.000
_cell.length_c   1.000
_cell.angle_alpha   90.00
_cell.angle_beta   90.00
_cell.angle_gamma   90.00
#
_symmetry.space_group_name_H-M   'P 1'
#
loop_
_entity.id
_entity.type
_entity.pdbx_description
1 polymer ?
#
loop_
_entity_poly.entity_id
_entity_poly.type
_entity_poly.pdbx_seq_one_letter_code
_entity_poly.pdbx_strand_id
1 'polypeptide(L)'
;MVHIYAGLWEMYARPYTKCGPFLLGSLLGYYIFCTNIQLSGMKSKLILSSSIVLAVATVYGILPEYWHPDQGNTLYNVLYTALFRTVFSAAIALAIAALVLRKERVNVPLIWTVLARLTFNAYLLHMPMIYIFNNVQFLQNATTPYELLAIMPFVATLSFLAAFVFYVFVESPIGRISNVLLKSVF
;
A
#
# COMPACT_ATOMS: atom_id res chain seq x y z
N MET A 1 23.87 -0.02 14.18
CA MET A 1 22.67 -0.71 13.67
C MET A 1 21.46 -0.65 14.61
N VAL A 2 21.59 -0.71 15.94
CA VAL A 2 20.44 -0.66 16.90
C VAL A 2 19.62 0.65 16.82
N HIS A 3 20.26 1.80 16.54
CA HIS A 3 19.59 3.11 16.53
C HIS A 3 18.60 3.34 15.37
N ILE A 4 18.83 2.76 14.18
CA ILE A 4 17.92 2.95 13.02
C ILE A 4 16.59 2.24 13.27
N TYR A 5 16.63 1.06 13.89
CA TYR A 5 15.42 0.32 14.25
C TYR A 5 14.58 1.05 15.30
N ALA A 6 15.20 1.70 16.29
CA ALA A 6 14.47 2.45 17.32
C ALA A 6 13.59 3.55 16.69
N GLY A 7 14.12 4.32 15.74
CA GLY A 7 13.35 5.35 15.03
C GLY A 7 12.24 4.79 14.13
N LEU A 8 12.48 3.66 13.46
CA LEU A 8 11.49 2.99 12.63
C LEU A 8 10.33 2.45 13.47
N TRP A 9 10.64 1.78 14.59
CA TRP A 9 9.65 1.29 15.55
C TRP A 9 8.87 2.42 16.20
N GLU A 10 9.51 3.54 16.57
CA GLU A 10 8.80 4.69 17.10
C GLU A 10 7.82 5.30 16.08
N MET A 11 8.22 5.46 14.82
CA MET A 11 7.31 5.95 13.77
C MET A 11 6.18 4.95 13.46
N TYR A 12 6.49 3.65 13.38
CA TYR A 12 5.51 2.62 13.07
C TYR A 12 4.58 2.30 14.24
N ALA A 13 5.00 2.42 15.48
CA ALA A 13 4.17 2.13 16.65
C ALA A 13 3.09 3.22 16.86
N ARG A 14 3.32 4.44 16.39
CA ARG A 14 2.41 5.58 16.60
C ARG A 14 1.16 5.48 15.70
N PRO A 15 -0.04 5.19 16.26
CA PRO A 15 -1.25 4.97 15.45
C PRO A 15 -1.76 6.27 14.80
N TYR A 16 -1.56 7.42 15.43
CA TYR A 16 -2.02 8.73 14.92
C TYR A 16 -1.40 9.10 13.57
N THR A 17 -0.18 8.62 13.28
CA THR A 17 0.49 8.85 11.98
C THR A 17 -0.16 8.10 10.81
N LYS A 18 -1.12 7.21 11.11
CA LYS A 18 -1.92 6.42 10.17
C LYS A 18 -3.41 6.79 10.18
N CYS A 19 -3.78 7.83 10.93
CA CYS A 19 -5.18 8.25 11.05
C CYS A 19 -5.72 8.87 9.75
N GLY A 20 -4.87 9.59 9.00
CA GLY A 20 -5.26 10.26 7.75
C GLY A 20 -5.99 9.34 6.76
N PRO A 21 -5.41 8.18 6.39
CA PRO A 21 -6.09 7.25 5.51
C PRO A 21 -7.41 6.68 6.04
N PHE A 22 -7.47 6.41 7.33
CA PHE A 22 -8.69 5.93 7.98
C PHE A 22 -9.83 6.96 7.90
N LEU A 23 -9.52 8.23 8.18
CA LEU A 23 -10.50 9.32 8.12
C LEU A 23 -10.99 9.55 6.69
N LEU A 24 -10.08 9.61 5.71
CA LEU A 24 -10.46 9.79 4.30
C LEU A 24 -11.33 8.64 3.78
N GLY A 25 -10.98 7.39 4.12
CA GLY A 25 -11.80 6.24 3.76
C GLY A 25 -13.19 6.28 4.40
N SER A 26 -13.29 6.66 5.67
CA SER A 26 -14.56 6.77 6.39
C SER A 26 -15.45 7.88 5.81
N LEU A 27 -14.87 9.05 5.55
CA LEU A 27 -15.58 10.18 4.92
C LEU A 27 -16.07 9.82 3.52
N LEU A 28 -15.24 9.13 2.72
CA LEU A 28 -15.65 8.65 1.41
C LEU A 28 -16.81 7.65 1.52
N GLY A 29 -16.72 6.69 2.44
CA GLY A 29 -17.78 5.71 2.66
C GLY A 29 -19.11 6.38 3.01
N TYR A 30 -19.08 7.38 3.91
CA TYR A 30 -20.24 8.19 4.25
C TYR A 30 -20.77 8.97 3.03
N TYR A 31 -19.89 9.59 2.25
CA TYR A 31 -20.28 10.31 1.02
C TYR A 31 -20.96 9.38 0.01
N ILE A 32 -20.40 8.20 -0.25
CA ILE A 32 -21.00 7.20 -1.15
C ILE A 32 -22.36 6.75 -0.61
N PHE A 33 -22.49 6.54 0.70
CA PHE A 33 -23.75 6.13 1.32
C PHE A 33 -24.84 7.20 1.17
N CYS A 34 -24.49 8.48 1.32
CA CYS A 34 -25.46 9.58 1.23
C CYS A 34 -25.79 9.99 -0.21
N THR A 35 -25.01 9.57 -1.22
CA THR A 35 -25.17 10.03 -2.60
C THR A 35 -25.70 8.92 -3.51
N ASN A 36 -26.62 9.29 -4.41
CA ASN A 36 -27.12 8.40 -5.46
C ASN A 36 -26.41 8.64 -6.80
N ILE A 37 -25.19 9.16 -6.76
CA ILE A 37 -24.43 9.53 -7.96
C ILE A 37 -23.97 8.25 -8.65
N GLN A 38 -24.18 8.18 -9.96
CA GLN A 38 -23.62 7.13 -10.81
C GLN A 38 -22.68 7.75 -11.83
N LEU A 39 -21.46 7.23 -11.89
CA LEU A 39 -20.46 7.60 -12.88
C LEU A 39 -20.63 6.79 -14.16
N SER A 40 -20.53 7.46 -15.30
CA SER A 40 -20.41 6.79 -16.60
C SER A 40 -19.09 6.01 -16.67
N GLY A 41 -19.05 4.95 -17.48
CA GLY A 41 -17.86 4.11 -17.61
C GLY A 41 -16.60 4.88 -18.00
N MET A 42 -16.71 5.87 -18.89
CA MET A 42 -15.57 6.72 -19.30
C MET A 42 -15.06 7.61 -18.16
N LYS A 43 -15.97 8.27 -17.42
CA LYS A 43 -15.59 9.13 -16.29
C LYS A 43 -14.96 8.32 -15.15
N SER A 44 -15.55 7.16 -14.84
CA SER A 44 -15.01 6.21 -13.86
C SER A 44 -13.60 5.75 -14.25
N LYS A 45 -13.38 5.34 -15.52
CA LYS A 45 -12.04 4.95 -16.00
C LYS A 45 -11.04 6.11 -15.92
N LEU A 46 -11.44 7.32 -16.27
CA LEU A 46 -10.56 8.49 -16.20
C LEU A 46 -10.12 8.78 -14.76
N ILE A 47 -11.08 8.80 -13.81
CA ILE A 47 -10.80 9.01 -12.38
C ILE A 47 -9.95 7.86 -11.82
N LEU A 48 -10.20 6.62 -12.23
CA LEU A 48 -9.40 5.47 -11.84
C LEU A 48 -7.96 5.59 -12.38
N SER A 49 -7.78 5.95 -13.65
CA SER A 49 -6.44 6.14 -14.20
C SER A 49 -5.69 7.29 -13.55
N SER A 50 -6.36 8.43 -13.30
CA SER A 50 -5.72 9.60 -12.69
C SER A 50 -5.36 9.33 -11.24
N SER A 51 -6.20 8.61 -10.49
CA SER A 51 -5.90 8.18 -9.12
C SER A 51 -4.73 7.21 -9.05
N ILE A 52 -4.64 6.22 -9.95
CA ILE A 52 -3.48 5.32 -10.00
C ILE A 52 -2.20 6.10 -10.32
N VAL A 53 -2.24 6.99 -11.32
CA VAL A 53 -1.09 7.85 -11.66
C VAL A 53 -0.69 8.71 -10.46
N LEU A 54 -1.65 9.32 -9.76
CA LEU A 54 -1.37 10.14 -8.58
C LEU A 54 -0.76 9.32 -7.44
N ALA A 55 -1.25 8.10 -7.20
CA ALA A 55 -0.70 7.20 -6.19
C ALA A 55 0.76 6.83 -6.51
N VAL A 56 1.03 6.42 -7.75
CA VAL A 56 2.39 6.07 -8.21
C VAL A 56 3.31 7.28 -8.16
N ALA A 57 2.85 8.45 -8.61
CA ALA A 57 3.62 9.69 -8.55
C ALA A 57 3.93 10.10 -7.11
N THR A 58 3.01 9.86 -6.17
CA THR A 58 3.24 10.14 -4.75
C THR A 58 4.31 9.21 -4.18
N VAL A 59 4.30 7.91 -4.53
CA VAL A 59 5.32 6.95 -4.07
C VAL A 59 6.72 7.34 -4.57
N TYR A 60 6.84 7.73 -5.84
CA TYR A 60 8.11 8.13 -6.44
C TYR A 60 8.46 9.61 -6.22
N GLY A 61 7.59 10.38 -5.57
CA GLY A 61 7.83 11.78 -5.26
C GLY A 61 9.00 11.99 -4.29
N ILE A 62 9.52 10.95 -3.64
CA ILE A 62 10.72 11.09 -2.81
C ILE A 62 12.03 11.15 -3.62
N LEU A 63 12.03 10.79 -4.91
CA LEU A 63 13.25 10.68 -5.70
C LEU A 63 14.13 11.96 -5.76
N PRO A 64 13.58 13.20 -5.79
CA PRO A 64 14.39 14.42 -5.72
C PRO A 64 15.36 14.48 -4.53
N GLU A 65 14.97 13.90 -3.38
CA GLU A 65 15.85 13.79 -2.22
C GLU A 65 17.09 12.93 -2.51
N TYR A 66 16.93 11.88 -3.31
CA TYR A 66 18.02 10.99 -3.70
C TYR A 66 18.87 11.55 -4.84
N TRP A 67 18.33 12.45 -5.67
CA TRP A 67 19.12 13.17 -6.68
C TRP A 67 20.02 14.24 -6.07
N HIS A 68 19.60 14.82 -4.95
CA HIS A 68 20.29 15.93 -4.30
C HIS A 68 20.41 15.75 -2.78
N PRO A 69 21.13 14.71 -2.32
CA PRO A 69 21.18 14.34 -0.90
C PRO A 69 21.75 15.45 0.01
N ASP A 70 22.61 16.32 -0.52
CA ASP A 70 23.28 17.38 0.24
C ASP A 70 22.48 18.70 0.31
N GLN A 71 21.30 18.78 -0.33
CA GLN A 71 20.50 20.01 -0.33
C GLN A 71 19.80 20.31 1.01
N GLY A 72 19.79 19.35 1.94
CA GLY A 72 19.18 19.50 3.25
C GLY A 72 17.67 19.72 3.20
N ASN A 73 17.12 20.48 4.16
CA ASN A 73 15.68 20.65 4.31
C ASN A 73 15.11 21.70 3.33
N THR A 74 14.84 21.28 2.10
CA THR A 74 14.19 22.14 1.09
C THR A 74 12.69 22.27 1.36
N LEU A 75 12.06 23.34 0.83
CA LEU A 75 10.60 23.49 0.88
C LEU A 75 9.88 22.27 0.29
N TYR A 76 10.44 21.68 -0.76
CA TYR A 76 9.92 20.46 -1.38
C TYR A 76 9.88 19.30 -0.38
N ASN A 77 10.99 19.04 0.32
CA ASN A 77 11.10 17.94 1.28
C ASN A 77 10.13 18.10 2.44
N VAL A 78 9.96 19.33 2.94
CA VAL A 78 8.98 19.65 3.98
C VAL A 78 7.56 19.33 3.50
N LEU A 79 7.17 19.86 2.33
CA LEU A 79 5.83 19.68 1.80
C LEU A 79 5.55 18.22 1.44
N TYR A 80 6.50 17.54 0.81
CA TYR A 80 6.38 16.14 0.47
C TYR A 80 6.20 15.30 1.74
N THR A 81 7.09 15.44 2.73
CA THR A 81 7.04 14.68 3.99
C THR A 81 5.76 14.95 4.78
N ALA A 82 5.22 16.17 4.72
CA ALA A 82 3.96 16.52 5.37
C ALA A 82 2.71 15.95 4.66
N LEU A 83 2.72 15.89 3.32
CA LEU A 83 1.51 15.66 2.52
C LEU A 83 1.43 14.26 1.90
N PHE A 84 2.55 13.55 1.70
CA PHE A 84 2.58 12.33 0.90
C PHE A 84 1.55 11.28 1.35
N ARG A 85 1.38 11.08 2.66
CA ARG A 85 0.41 10.10 3.20
C ARG A 85 -1.04 10.50 2.88
N THR A 86 -1.34 11.79 2.97
CA THR A 86 -2.68 12.34 2.70
C THR A 86 -2.99 12.29 1.21
N VAL A 87 -2.04 12.69 0.36
CA VAL A 87 -2.19 12.65 -1.10
C VAL A 87 -2.34 11.21 -1.60
N PHE A 88 -1.48 10.30 -1.12
CA PHE A 88 -1.59 8.88 -1.45
C PHE A 88 -2.94 8.31 -1.03
N SER A 89 -3.39 8.61 0.18
CA SER A 89 -4.71 8.15 0.63
C SER A 89 -5.86 8.73 -0.18
N ALA A 90 -5.80 10.01 -0.54
CA ALA A 90 -6.82 10.63 -1.38
C ALA A 90 -6.87 9.97 -2.77
N ALA A 91 -5.71 9.61 -3.32
CA ALA A 91 -5.62 8.85 -4.55
C ALA A 91 -6.31 7.48 -4.42
N ILE A 92 -6.04 6.70 -3.36
CA ILE A 92 -6.72 5.43 -3.11
C ILE A 92 -8.23 5.62 -2.92
N ALA A 93 -8.65 6.64 -2.19
CA ALA A 93 -10.07 6.98 -2.00
C ALA A 93 -10.76 7.26 -3.35
N LEU A 94 -10.13 8.06 -4.22
CA LEU A 94 -10.66 8.32 -5.56
C LEU A 94 -10.73 7.05 -6.42
N ALA A 95 -9.75 6.15 -6.32
CA ALA A 95 -9.78 4.86 -7.02
C ALA A 95 -10.97 4.00 -6.57
N ILE A 96 -11.22 3.93 -5.26
CA ILE A 96 -12.38 3.22 -4.70
C ILE A 96 -13.68 3.88 -5.17
N ALA A 97 -13.79 5.20 -5.07
CA ALA A 97 -14.97 5.95 -5.52
C ALA A 97 -15.27 5.69 -7.00
N ALA A 98 -14.24 5.69 -7.85
CA ALA A 98 -14.36 5.43 -9.28
C ALA A 98 -14.92 4.03 -9.57
N LEU A 99 -14.55 3.02 -8.78
CA LEU A 99 -15.02 1.65 -8.94
C LEU A 99 -16.42 1.46 -8.38
N VAL A 100 -16.72 2.00 -7.20
CA VAL A 100 -18.00 1.79 -6.50
C VAL A 100 -19.14 2.58 -7.15
N LEU A 101 -18.90 3.83 -7.56
CA LEU A 101 -19.92 4.68 -8.17
C LEU A 101 -20.15 4.36 -9.65
N ARG A 102 -19.42 3.39 -10.24
CA ARG A 102 -19.57 3.05 -11.65
C ARG A 102 -20.90 2.33 -11.90
N LYS A 103 -21.63 2.77 -12.92
CA LYS A 103 -22.91 2.15 -13.30
C LYS A 103 -22.79 0.71 -13.83
N GLU A 104 -21.68 0.42 -14.51
CA GLU A 104 -21.41 -0.87 -15.14
C GLU A 104 -20.63 -1.79 -14.20
N ARG A 105 -20.87 -3.11 -14.30
CA ARG A 105 -20.03 -4.10 -13.60
C ARG A 105 -18.61 -4.06 -14.14
N VAL A 106 -17.65 -3.98 -13.24
CA VAL A 106 -16.23 -4.08 -13.55
C VAL A 106 -15.83 -5.55 -13.56
N ASN A 107 -15.36 -6.06 -14.70
CA ASN A 107 -14.73 -7.37 -14.74
C ASN A 107 -13.28 -7.23 -14.22
N VAL A 108 -12.98 -7.86 -13.09
CA VAL A 108 -11.66 -7.83 -12.47
C VAL A 108 -10.92 -9.11 -12.85
N PRO A 109 -9.74 -9.03 -13.49
CA PRO A 109 -8.96 -10.21 -13.83
C PRO A 109 -8.61 -11.03 -12.58
N LEU A 110 -8.58 -12.36 -12.72
CA LEU A 110 -8.31 -13.29 -11.61
C LEU A 110 -7.03 -12.95 -10.85
N ILE A 111 -5.96 -12.54 -11.56
CA ILE A 111 -4.68 -12.17 -10.94
C ILE A 111 -4.83 -11.04 -9.93
N TRP A 112 -5.68 -10.04 -10.20
CA TRP A 112 -5.94 -8.94 -9.28
C TRP A 112 -6.71 -9.41 -8.05
N THR A 113 -7.62 -10.36 -8.20
CA THR A 113 -8.30 -10.98 -7.06
C THR A 113 -7.33 -11.76 -6.18
N VAL A 114 -6.39 -12.51 -6.77
CA VAL A 114 -5.36 -13.24 -6.03
C VAL A 114 -4.45 -12.28 -5.28
N LEU A 115 -3.92 -11.25 -5.96
CA LEU A 115 -3.07 -10.24 -5.34
C LEU A 115 -3.79 -9.50 -4.21
N ALA A 116 -5.06 -9.13 -4.40
CA ALA A 116 -5.86 -8.46 -3.37
C ALA A 116 -5.99 -9.29 -2.08
N ARG A 117 -6.13 -10.62 -2.19
CA ARG A 117 -6.16 -11.52 -1.03
C ARG A 117 -4.81 -11.62 -0.34
N LEU A 118 -3.72 -11.64 -1.11
CA LEU A 118 -2.36 -11.69 -0.57
C LEU A 118 -1.93 -10.39 0.11
N THR A 119 -2.55 -9.25 -0.18
CA THR A 119 -2.20 -7.97 0.45
C THR A 119 -2.26 -8.02 1.97
N PHE A 120 -3.24 -8.74 2.55
CA PHE A 120 -3.32 -8.89 4.00
C PHE A 120 -2.15 -9.71 4.56
N ASN A 121 -1.76 -10.79 3.89
CA ASN A 121 -0.59 -11.58 4.28
C ASN A 121 0.72 -10.82 4.12
N ALA A 122 0.86 -10.06 3.04
CA ALA A 122 1.99 -9.15 2.86
C ALA A 122 2.04 -8.12 4.00
N TYR A 123 0.88 -7.61 4.44
CA TYR A 123 0.79 -6.76 5.62
C TYR A 123 1.16 -7.48 6.91
N LEU A 124 0.80 -8.74 7.13
CA LEU A 124 1.23 -9.46 8.34
C LEU A 124 2.76 -9.67 8.38
N LEU A 125 3.35 -9.94 7.22
CA LEU A 125 4.78 -10.23 7.11
C LEU A 125 5.66 -9.00 6.93
N HIS A 126 5.09 -7.81 6.70
CA HIS A 126 5.90 -6.63 6.33
C HIS A 126 7.00 -6.31 7.34
N MET A 127 6.73 -6.43 8.66
CA MET A 127 7.72 -6.13 9.70
C MET A 127 8.92 -7.11 9.67
N PRO A 128 8.72 -8.44 9.71
CA PRO A 128 9.80 -9.39 9.47
C PRO A 128 10.55 -9.14 8.16
N MET A 129 9.83 -8.86 7.06
CA MET A 129 10.45 -8.60 5.76
C MET A 129 11.34 -7.35 5.78
N ILE A 130 10.86 -6.23 6.35
CA ILE A 130 11.65 -5.00 6.51
C ILE A 130 12.90 -5.28 7.34
N TYR A 131 12.78 -6.04 8.43
CA TYR A 131 13.92 -6.42 9.27
C TYR A 131 14.96 -7.20 8.48
N ILE A 132 14.54 -8.21 7.70
CA ILE A 132 15.45 -9.01 6.86
C ILE A 132 16.11 -8.13 5.80
N PHE A 133 15.34 -7.35 5.06
CA PHE A 133 15.85 -6.48 3.99
C PHE A 133 16.85 -5.44 4.50
N ASN A 134 16.63 -4.95 5.72
CA ASN A 134 17.56 -4.02 6.35
C ASN A 134 18.81 -4.70 6.95
N ASN A 135 19.01 -6.00 6.74
CA ASN A 135 20.28 -6.68 6.98
C ASN A 135 20.97 -7.12 5.68
N VAL A 136 20.36 -6.86 4.52
CA VAL A 136 20.94 -7.16 3.21
C VAL A 136 21.75 -5.96 2.74
N GLN A 137 23.08 -6.08 2.70
CA GLN A 137 23.99 -5.00 2.29
C GLN A 137 23.66 -4.44 0.90
N PHE A 138 23.27 -5.30 -0.06
CA PHE A 138 22.86 -4.88 -1.39
C PHE A 138 21.72 -3.84 -1.36
N LEU A 139 20.73 -4.02 -0.49
CA LEU A 139 19.59 -3.09 -0.36
C LEU A 139 19.96 -1.81 0.39
N GLN A 140 20.92 -1.88 1.31
CA GLN A 140 21.41 -0.70 2.06
C GLN A 140 22.31 0.21 1.23
N ASN A 141 23.07 -0.37 0.30
CA ASN A 141 24.00 0.38 -0.56
C ASN A 141 23.30 1.10 -1.72
N ALA A 142 21.99 0.89 -1.89
CA ALA A 142 21.20 1.53 -2.91
C ALA A 142 20.87 2.97 -2.53
N THR A 143 21.75 3.89 -2.90
CA THR A 143 21.62 5.31 -2.58
C THR A 143 21.25 6.14 -3.80
N THR A 144 21.35 5.58 -5.01
CA THR A 144 21.02 6.32 -6.22
C THR A 144 19.52 6.26 -6.55
N PRO A 145 18.96 7.31 -7.20
CA PRO A 145 17.56 7.33 -7.63
C PRO A 145 17.18 6.16 -8.56
N TYR A 146 18.10 5.76 -9.43
CA TYR A 146 17.89 4.67 -10.38
C TYR A 146 17.82 3.31 -9.69
N GLU A 147 18.66 3.09 -8.67
CA GLU A 147 18.58 1.89 -7.84
C GLU A 147 17.28 1.84 -7.06
N LEU A 148 16.82 2.97 -6.51
CA LEU A 148 15.55 3.03 -5.78
C LEU A 148 14.35 2.70 -6.67
N LEU A 149 14.35 3.20 -7.92
CA LEU A 149 13.34 2.87 -8.93
C LEU A 149 13.25 1.35 -9.20
N ALA A 150 14.38 0.66 -9.20
CA ALA A 150 14.43 -0.79 -9.45
C ALA A 150 14.14 -1.62 -8.19
N ILE A 151 14.60 -1.15 -7.02
CA ILE A 151 14.50 -1.88 -5.76
C ILE A 151 13.08 -1.89 -5.20
N MET A 152 12.33 -0.79 -5.34
CA MET A 152 10.95 -0.72 -4.86
C MET A 152 10.05 -1.84 -5.42
N PRO A 153 9.95 -2.05 -6.76
CA PRO A 153 9.17 -3.15 -7.31
C PRO A 153 9.78 -4.52 -6.99
N PHE A 154 11.10 -4.63 -6.87
CA PHE A 154 11.76 -5.88 -6.49
C PHE A 154 11.38 -6.32 -5.06
N VAL A 155 11.49 -5.40 -4.08
CA VAL A 155 11.12 -5.62 -2.68
C VAL A 155 9.62 -5.92 -2.54
N ALA A 156 8.77 -5.21 -3.29
CA ALA A 156 7.35 -5.49 -3.33
C ALA A 156 7.07 -6.92 -3.85
N THR A 157 7.73 -7.33 -4.94
CA THR A 157 7.59 -8.67 -5.52
C THR A 157 8.01 -9.76 -4.52
N LEU A 158 9.16 -9.60 -3.86
CA LEU A 158 9.61 -10.54 -2.82
C LEU A 158 8.64 -10.60 -1.64
N SER A 159 8.05 -9.48 -1.24
CA SER A 159 7.06 -9.43 -0.16
C SER A 159 5.78 -10.19 -0.52
N PHE A 160 5.28 -10.05 -1.76
CA PHE A 160 4.13 -10.81 -2.24
C PHE A 160 4.45 -12.31 -2.43
N LEU A 161 5.68 -12.64 -2.81
CA LEU A 161 6.12 -14.04 -2.88
C LEU A 161 6.16 -14.69 -1.48
N ALA A 162 6.72 -13.99 -0.49
CA ALA A 162 6.71 -14.45 0.90
C ALA A 162 5.27 -14.58 1.44
N ALA A 163 4.40 -13.62 1.13
CA ALA A 163 2.98 -13.69 1.47
C ALA A 163 2.26 -14.88 0.83
N PHE A 164 2.62 -15.22 -0.41
CA PHE A 164 2.08 -16.41 -1.09
C PHE A 164 2.53 -17.71 -0.41
N VAL A 165 3.83 -17.83 -0.08
CA VAL A 165 4.35 -18.99 0.67
C VAL A 165 3.62 -19.12 2.01
N PHE A 166 3.50 -18.03 2.77
CA PHE A 166 2.77 -18.03 4.04
C PHE A 166 1.31 -18.43 3.88
N TYR A 167 0.62 -17.94 2.85
CA TYR A 167 -0.75 -18.35 2.55
C TYR A 167 -0.87 -19.86 2.31
N VAL A 168 0.02 -20.43 1.48
CA VAL A 168 -0.05 -21.85 1.11
C VAL A 168 0.27 -22.78 2.28
N PHE A 169 1.28 -22.44 3.09
CA PHE A 169 1.78 -23.32 4.14
C PHE A 169 1.14 -23.09 5.51
N VAL A 170 0.61 -21.90 5.78
CA VAL A 170 0.08 -21.53 7.10
C VAL A 170 -1.40 -21.24 7.04
N GLU A 171 -1.82 -20.20 6.29
CA GLU A 171 -3.21 -19.76 6.31
C GLU A 171 -4.18 -20.79 5.70
N SER A 172 -3.86 -21.35 4.53
CA SER A 172 -4.73 -22.29 3.82
C SER A 172 -4.94 -23.60 4.60
N PRO A 173 -3.92 -24.24 5.20
CA PRO A 173 -4.11 -25.42 6.04
C PRO A 173 -4.92 -25.12 7.31
N ILE A 174 -4.60 -24.04 8.02
CA ILE A 174 -5.32 -23.65 9.24
C ILE A 174 -6.78 -23.35 8.92
N GLY A 175 -7.06 -22.61 7.84
CA GLY A 175 -8.41 -22.32 7.40
C GLY A 175 -9.21 -23.58 7.06
N ARG A 176 -8.57 -24.60 6.43
CA ARG A 176 -9.21 -25.89 6.17
C ARG A 176 -9.54 -26.64 7.46
N ILE A 177 -8.60 -26.72 8.39
CA ILE A 177 -8.80 -27.39 9.69
C ILE A 177 -9.92 -26.71 10.47
N SER A 178 -9.92 -25.37 10.56
CA SER A 178 -10.95 -24.60 11.26
C SER A 178 -12.34 -24.83 10.68
N ASN A 179 -12.46 -24.91 9.35
CA ASN A 179 -13.76 -25.16 8.71
C ASN A 179 -14.27 -26.57 8.96
N VAL A 180 -13.39 -27.57 9.02
CA VAL A 180 -13.78 -28.95 9.36
C VAL A 180 -14.21 -29.04 10.83
N LEU A 181 -13.47 -28.42 11.75
CA LEU A 181 -13.81 -28.40 13.17
C LEU A 181 -15.14 -27.69 13.44
N LEU A 182 -15.39 -26.52 12.84
CA LEU A 182 -16.65 -25.80 13.01
C LEU A 182 -17.86 -26.62 12.52
N LYS A 183 -17.72 -27.34 11.41
CA LYS A 183 -18.77 -28.26 10.91
C LYS A 183 -18.99 -29.51 11.77
N SER A 184 -18.05 -29.83 12.67
CA SER A 184 -18.18 -30.97 13.58
C SER A 184 -18.81 -30.59 14.92
N VAL A 185 -18.80 -29.30 15.28
CA VAL A 185 -19.31 -28.76 16.55
C VAL A 185 -20.72 -28.18 16.40
N PHE A 186 -21.08 -27.68 15.22
CA PHE A 186 -22.41 -27.17 14.85
C PHE A 186 -23.03 -28.03 13.77
#